data_AF-A0A0R3SPL0-F1
#
_entry.id   AF-A0A0R3SPL0-F1
#
_cell.length_a   1.000
_cell.length_b   1.000
_cell.length_c   1.000
_cell.angle_alpha   90.00
_cell.angle_beta   90.00
_cell.angle_gamma   90.00
#
_symmetry.space_group_name_H-M   'P 1'
#
loop_
_entity.id
_entity.type
_entity.pdbx_description
1 polymer ?
#
loop_
_entity_poly.entity_id
_entity_poly.type
_entity_poly.pdbx_seq_one_letter_code
_entity_poly.pdbx_strand_id
1 'polypeptide(L)'
;MSDFYFSKIETYDKDEILNPFSSQETERKERRRNKKLASLGIFVGKTTPKVLDKALDFETKVSKLKSENPDKAAELNLKKAWQLATLKAQGVKVKTEISKIKKTAKKIEKRKQQSAKRWEERQKLIKLEHTLKQRKRQRNIDNRRDNKRSKKYKRLVKRGHILPELPKE
;
A
#
# COMPACT_ATOMS: atom_id res chain seq x y z
N MET A 1 5.71 63.16 14.77
CA MET A 1 4.88 61.97 14.51
C MET A 1 5.78 60.94 13.85
N SER A 2 6.22 59.95 14.62
CA SER A 2 7.16 58.93 14.16
C SER A 2 6.40 57.80 13.46
N ASP A 3 6.59 57.68 12.15
CA ASP A 3 6.17 56.50 11.38
C ASP A 3 7.03 55.32 11.81
N PHE A 4 6.46 54.45 12.65
CA PHE A 4 7.13 53.23 13.10
C PHE A 4 7.38 52.29 11.92
N TYR A 5 8.66 52.10 11.57
CA TYR A 5 9.19 51.25 10.51
C TYR A 5 8.83 49.74 10.65
N PHE A 6 8.18 49.35 11.76
CA PHE A 6 7.84 47.97 12.09
C PHE A 6 6.48 47.49 11.52
N SER A 7 5.68 48.36 10.91
CA SER A 7 4.34 48.00 10.38
C SER A 7 4.35 47.23 9.05
N LYS A 8 5.54 46.99 8.46
CA LYS A 8 5.73 46.25 7.18
C LYS A 8 6.43 44.91 7.34
N ILE A 9 6.67 44.47 8.56
CA ILE A 9 7.15 43.12 8.82
C ILE A 9 5.92 42.23 8.81
N GLU A 10 5.73 41.48 7.72
CA GLU A 10 4.77 40.38 7.72
C GLU A 10 5.24 39.38 8.78
N THR A 11 4.60 39.36 9.95
CA THR A 11 4.98 38.48 11.09
C THR A 11 4.61 37.02 10.86
N TYR A 12 4.01 36.70 9.70
CA TYR A 12 3.52 35.37 9.37
C TYR A 12 4.07 34.98 8.00
N ASP A 13 4.66 33.79 7.93
CA ASP A 13 5.01 33.20 6.65
C ASP A 13 3.71 32.81 5.92
N LYS A 14 3.48 33.32 4.71
CA LYS A 14 2.21 33.10 3.97
C LYS A 14 1.95 31.60 3.70
N ASP A 15 2.99 30.79 3.76
CA ASP A 15 2.95 29.33 3.62
C ASP A 15 2.55 28.60 4.93
N GLU A 16 2.61 29.26 6.10
CA GLU A 16 2.19 28.70 7.40
C GLU A 16 0.70 28.87 7.70
N ILE A 17 0.02 29.79 7.00
CA ILE A 17 -1.43 29.84 7.04
C ILE A 17 -1.94 28.57 6.36
N LEU A 18 -2.58 27.69 7.13
CA LEU A 18 -3.25 26.45 6.72
C LEU A 18 -4.39 26.73 5.72
N ASN A 19 -4.05 27.30 4.58
CA ASN A 19 -4.95 27.52 3.46
C ASN A 19 -4.78 26.32 2.51
N PRO A 20 -5.78 25.44 2.37
CA PRO A 20 -5.69 24.26 1.51
C PRO A 20 -5.45 24.59 0.03
N PHE A 21 -5.53 25.86 -0.38
CA PHE A 21 -5.21 26.32 -1.73
C PHE A 21 -3.72 26.61 -1.94
N SER A 22 -3.01 27.21 -0.96
CA SER A 22 -1.57 27.49 -1.07
C SER A 22 -0.76 26.18 -1.09
N SER A 23 -1.15 25.21 -0.27
CA SER A 23 -0.55 23.87 -0.25
C SER A 23 -0.72 23.12 -1.59
N GLN A 24 -1.85 23.31 -2.29
CA GLN A 24 -2.04 22.72 -3.61
C GLN A 24 -1.14 23.35 -4.67
N GLU A 25 -0.89 24.66 -4.58
CA GLU A 25 0.00 25.35 -5.52
C GLU A 25 1.46 24.90 -5.35
N THR A 26 1.93 24.78 -4.11
CA THR A 26 3.28 24.27 -3.80
C THR A 26 3.44 22.82 -4.26
N GLU A 27 2.45 21.96 -4.03
CA GLU A 27 2.43 20.59 -4.57
C GLU A 27 2.50 20.56 -6.11
N ARG A 28 1.72 21.42 -6.79
CA ARG A 28 1.74 21.50 -8.26
C ARG A 28 3.13 21.94 -8.76
N LYS A 29 3.75 22.93 -8.11
CA LYS A 29 5.12 23.39 -8.40
C LYS A 29 6.14 22.25 -8.20
N GLU A 30 6.03 21.51 -7.09
CA GLU A 30 6.91 20.39 -6.79
C GLU A 30 6.75 19.25 -7.82
N ARG A 31 5.51 18.89 -8.19
CA ARG A 31 5.23 17.89 -9.23
C ARG A 31 5.84 18.29 -10.57
N ARG A 32 5.73 19.56 -10.97
CA ARG A 32 6.36 20.10 -12.19
C ARG A 32 7.88 20.00 -12.13
N ARG A 33 8.50 20.39 -11.01
CA ARG A 33 9.95 20.27 -10.76
C ARG A 33 10.38 18.80 -10.85
N ASN A 34 9.69 17.89 -10.17
CA ASN A 34 9.98 16.46 -10.18
C ASN A 34 9.82 15.84 -11.57
N LYS A 35 8.86 16.30 -12.39
CA LYS A 35 8.73 15.87 -13.80
C LYS A 35 9.93 16.30 -14.65
N LYS A 36 10.41 17.54 -14.47
CA LYS A 36 11.63 18.04 -15.14
C LYS A 36 12.86 17.22 -14.74
N LEU A 37 13.02 16.94 -13.44
CA LEU A 37 14.12 16.09 -12.93
C LEU A 37 14.04 14.66 -13.47
N ALA A 38 12.85 14.07 -13.52
CA ALA A 38 12.64 12.74 -14.07
C ALA A 38 13.01 12.66 -15.57
N SER A 39 12.77 13.75 -16.33
CA SER A 39 13.22 13.84 -17.73
C SER A 39 14.74 13.83 -17.89
N LEU A 40 15.50 14.19 -16.85
CA LEU A 40 16.97 14.12 -16.77
C LEU A 40 17.45 12.79 -16.15
N GLY A 41 16.54 11.86 -15.83
CA GLY A 41 16.87 10.60 -15.16
C GLY A 41 17.25 10.77 -13.70
N ILE A 42 16.82 11.86 -13.06
CA ILE A 42 17.01 12.15 -11.64
C ILE A 42 15.68 11.89 -10.93
N PHE A 43 15.63 10.84 -10.11
CA PHE A 43 14.41 10.47 -9.38
C PHE A 43 14.54 10.86 -7.91
N VAL A 44 13.54 11.59 -7.42
CA VAL A 44 13.45 12.06 -6.02
C VAL A 44 12.24 11.41 -5.34
N GLY A 45 12.33 11.15 -4.04
CA GLY A 45 11.23 10.61 -3.24
C GLY A 45 11.20 9.08 -3.16
N LYS A 46 10.02 8.50 -2.92
CA LYS A 46 9.85 7.06 -2.67
C LYS A 46 10.01 6.25 -3.96
N THR A 47 10.68 5.09 -3.87
CA THR A 47 10.77 4.15 -5.00
C THR A 47 9.43 3.45 -5.15
N THR A 48 8.84 3.57 -6.33
CA THR A 48 7.62 2.85 -6.72
C THR A 48 7.92 2.06 -8.01
N PRO A 49 7.09 1.05 -8.36
CA PRO A 49 7.22 0.36 -9.64
C PRO A 49 7.25 1.34 -10.82
N LYS A 50 6.41 2.38 -10.78
CA LYS A 50 6.39 3.46 -11.80
C LYS A 50 7.71 4.22 -11.92
N VAL A 51 8.50 4.32 -10.85
CA VAL A 51 9.84 4.95 -10.90
C VAL A 51 10.85 4.04 -11.59
N LEU A 52 10.69 2.71 -11.46
CA LEU A 52 11.50 1.76 -12.21
C LEU A 52 11.24 1.87 -13.72
N ASP A 53 9.96 1.91 -14.12
CA ASP A 53 9.58 2.02 -15.53
C ASP A 53 10.18 3.28 -16.15
N LYS A 54 10.00 4.44 -15.49
CA LYS A 54 10.60 5.71 -15.93
C LYS A 54 12.12 5.67 -16.03
N ALA A 55 12.78 4.92 -15.14
CA ALA A 55 14.23 4.79 -15.17
C ALA A 55 14.71 3.96 -16.37
N LEU A 56 13.98 2.90 -16.71
CA LEU A 56 14.22 2.09 -17.91
C LEU A 56 13.93 2.89 -19.19
N ASP A 57 12.82 3.62 -19.24
CA ASP A 57 12.48 4.50 -20.36
C ASP A 57 13.55 5.56 -20.59
N PHE A 58 14.09 6.12 -19.51
CA PHE A 58 15.19 7.09 -19.60
C PHE A 58 16.48 6.44 -20.13
N GLU A 59 16.84 5.25 -19.65
CA GLU A 59 18.03 4.52 -20.12
C GLU A 59 17.93 4.20 -21.63
N THR A 60 16.78 3.69 -22.07
CA THR A 60 16.55 3.41 -23.50
C THR A 60 16.59 4.69 -24.34
N LYS A 61 16.00 5.79 -23.86
CA LYS A 61 16.08 7.10 -24.53
C LYS A 61 17.51 7.61 -24.64
N VAL A 62 18.31 7.49 -23.58
CA VAL A 62 19.72 7.90 -23.59
C VAL A 62 20.54 7.01 -24.53
N SER A 63 20.28 5.70 -24.55
CA SER A 63 20.95 4.78 -25.47
C SER A 63 20.68 5.14 -26.94
N LYS A 64 19.42 5.46 -27.29
CA LYS A 64 19.04 5.92 -28.63
C LYS A 64 19.68 7.26 -29.00
N LEU A 65 19.69 8.20 -28.06
CA LEU A 65 20.32 9.50 -28.27
C LEU A 65 21.84 9.39 -28.51
N LYS A 66 22.51 8.47 -27.80
CA LYS A 66 23.94 8.21 -28.00
C LYS A 66 24.26 7.68 -29.40
N SER A 67 23.39 6.84 -29.97
CA SER A 67 23.59 6.32 -31.33
C SER A 67 23.28 7.34 -32.42
N GLU A 68 22.27 8.18 -32.22
CA GLU A 68 21.85 9.17 -33.22
C GLU A 68 22.71 10.44 -33.20
N ASN A 69 23.04 10.96 -32.01
CA ASN A 69 23.69 12.26 -31.83
C ASN A 69 24.58 12.28 -30.57
N PRO A 70 25.89 11.97 -30.68
CA PRO A 70 26.77 11.89 -29.52
C PRO A 70 26.93 13.23 -28.79
N ASP A 71 26.97 14.35 -29.51
CA ASP A 71 27.15 15.70 -28.92
C ASP A 71 25.98 16.08 -28.00
N LYS A 72 24.74 15.84 -28.47
CA LYS A 72 23.54 16.08 -27.67
C LYS A 72 23.49 15.17 -26.44
N ALA A 73 24.00 13.95 -26.54
CA ALA A 73 24.10 13.04 -25.41
C ALA A 73 25.15 13.53 -24.37
N ALA A 74 26.27 14.08 -24.82
CA ALA A 74 27.27 14.69 -23.96
C ALA A 74 26.72 15.90 -23.20
N GLU A 75 26.02 16.80 -23.88
CA GLU A 75 25.34 17.94 -23.25
C GLU A 75 24.31 17.51 -22.19
N LEU A 76 23.52 16.46 -22.49
CA LEU A 76 22.54 15.92 -21.55
C LEU A 76 23.24 15.40 -20.29
N ASN A 77 24.34 14.66 -20.45
CA ASN A 77 25.13 14.14 -19.33
C ASN A 77 25.72 15.27 -18.48
N LEU A 78 26.23 16.34 -19.10
CA LEU A 78 26.71 17.53 -18.39
C LEU A 78 25.58 18.19 -17.59
N LYS A 79 24.42 18.45 -18.21
CA LYS A 79 23.24 19.02 -17.54
C LYS A 79 22.79 18.15 -16.37
N LYS A 80 22.78 16.82 -16.54
CA LYS A 80 22.46 15.86 -15.48
C LYS A 80 23.47 15.90 -14.34
N ALA A 81 24.76 15.97 -14.63
CA ALA A 81 25.82 16.02 -13.62
C ALA A 81 25.71 17.28 -12.76
N TRP A 82 25.52 18.45 -13.39
CA TRP A 82 25.32 19.71 -12.67
C TRP A 82 24.08 19.69 -11.78
N GLN A 83 22.93 19.26 -12.30
CA GLN A 83 21.69 19.13 -11.53
C GLN A 83 21.84 18.14 -10.36
N LEU A 84 22.60 17.07 -10.55
CA LEU A 84 22.86 16.10 -9.50
C LEU A 84 23.78 16.65 -8.41
N ALA A 85 24.80 17.42 -8.78
CA ALA A 85 25.69 18.09 -7.83
C ALA A 85 24.92 19.11 -6.97
N THR A 86 24.08 19.95 -7.60
CA THR A 86 23.27 20.95 -6.87
C THR A 86 22.26 20.30 -5.93
N LEU A 87 21.56 19.24 -6.36
CA LEU A 87 20.61 18.52 -5.51
C LEU A 87 21.30 17.81 -4.34
N LYS A 88 22.49 17.24 -4.56
CA LYS A 88 23.29 16.64 -3.49
C LYS A 88 23.76 17.69 -2.48
N ALA A 89 24.21 18.86 -2.95
CA ALA A 89 24.57 19.98 -2.08
C ALA A 89 23.37 20.50 -1.27
N GLN A 90 22.17 20.50 -1.87
CA GLN A 90 20.91 20.80 -1.17
C GLN A 90 20.53 19.72 -0.13
N GLY A 91 21.18 18.55 -0.13
CA GLY A 91 20.85 17.43 0.77
C GLY A 91 19.67 16.57 0.28
N VAL A 92 19.23 16.73 -0.97
CA VAL A 92 18.12 15.97 -1.54
C VAL A 92 18.54 14.54 -1.83
N LYS A 93 17.76 13.57 -1.36
CA LYS A 93 18.00 12.13 -1.61
C LYS A 93 17.65 11.76 -3.05
N VAL A 94 18.65 11.79 -3.91
CA VAL A 94 18.54 11.45 -5.34
C VAL A 94 18.77 9.95 -5.59
N LYS A 95 18.00 9.38 -6.52
CA LYS A 95 18.14 8.00 -7.00
C LYS A 95 18.49 8.01 -8.49
N THR A 96 19.68 7.50 -8.80
CA THR A 96 20.21 7.38 -10.17
C THR A 96 20.44 5.94 -10.60
N GLU A 97 20.77 5.07 -9.67
CA GLU A 97 21.18 3.69 -9.98
C GLU A 97 19.99 2.77 -10.21
N ILE A 98 19.86 2.27 -11.45
CA ILE A 98 18.77 1.37 -11.87
C ILE A 98 18.81 0.06 -11.06
N SER A 99 20.00 -0.47 -10.78
CA SER A 99 20.18 -1.70 -9.98
C SER A 99 19.57 -1.57 -8.59
N LYS A 100 19.75 -0.42 -7.93
CA LYS A 100 19.17 -0.13 -6.61
C LYS A 100 17.65 0.04 -6.72
N ILE A 101 17.17 0.74 -7.74
CA ILE A 101 15.72 0.92 -7.98
C ILE A 101 15.04 -0.45 -8.21
N LYS A 102 15.60 -1.32 -9.07
CA LYS A 102 15.13 -2.70 -9.30
C LYS A 102 15.06 -3.51 -8.00
N LYS A 103 16.12 -3.49 -7.19
CA LYS A 103 16.15 -4.19 -5.89
C LYS A 103 15.05 -3.69 -4.95
N THR A 104 14.84 -2.37 -4.87
CA THR A 104 13.78 -1.81 -4.02
C THR A 104 12.37 -2.17 -4.51
N ALA A 105 12.13 -2.14 -5.82
CA ALA A 105 10.86 -2.53 -6.42
C ALA A 105 10.51 -4.00 -6.08
N LYS A 106 11.45 -4.93 -6.27
CA LYS A 106 11.29 -6.34 -5.89
C LYS A 106 10.98 -6.53 -4.40
N LYS A 107 11.64 -5.77 -3.52
CA LYS A 107 11.35 -5.81 -2.07
C LYS A 107 9.92 -5.36 -1.76
N ILE A 108 9.43 -4.33 -2.44
CA ILE A 108 8.07 -3.82 -2.27
C ILE A 108 7.06 -4.88 -2.72
N GLU A 109 7.28 -5.48 -3.88
CA GLU A 109 6.43 -6.55 -4.41
C GLU A 109 6.37 -7.76 -3.48
N LYS A 110 7.52 -8.26 -3.02
CA LYS A 110 7.59 -9.36 -2.05
C LYS A 110 6.84 -9.04 -0.76
N ARG A 111 6.96 -7.80 -0.24
CA ARG A 111 6.21 -7.37 0.95
C ARG A 111 4.70 -7.37 0.71
N LYS A 112 4.25 -6.95 -0.48
CA LYS A 112 2.83 -6.98 -0.85
C LYS A 112 2.31 -8.41 -0.98
N GLN A 113 3.06 -9.31 -1.59
CA GLN A 113 2.72 -10.74 -1.66
C GLN A 113 2.62 -11.38 -0.27
N GLN A 114 3.61 -11.13 0.60
CA GLN A 114 3.56 -11.62 1.98
C GLN A 114 2.36 -11.08 2.75
N SER A 115 2.04 -9.81 2.57
CA SER A 115 0.84 -9.21 3.17
C SER A 115 -0.41 -9.91 2.64
N ALA A 116 -0.56 -10.05 1.32
CA ALA A 116 -1.72 -10.72 0.71
C ALA A 116 -1.91 -12.13 1.26
N LYS A 117 -0.84 -12.93 1.30
CA LYS A 117 -0.86 -14.29 1.86
C LYS A 117 -1.33 -14.32 3.31
N ARG A 118 -0.80 -13.45 4.18
CA ARG A 118 -1.22 -13.36 5.59
C ARG A 118 -2.70 -12.99 5.73
N TRP A 119 -3.20 -12.11 4.86
CA TRP A 119 -4.62 -11.74 4.86
C TRP A 119 -5.49 -12.91 4.39
N GLU A 120 -5.10 -13.65 3.36
CA GLU A 120 -5.80 -14.85 2.91
C GLU A 120 -5.84 -15.94 3.98
N GLU A 121 -4.71 -16.21 4.63
CA GLU A 121 -4.61 -17.16 5.75
C GLU A 121 -5.56 -16.76 6.89
N ARG A 122 -5.56 -15.48 7.27
CA ARG A 122 -6.49 -14.96 8.28
C ARG A 122 -7.95 -15.15 7.89
N GLN A 123 -8.31 -14.87 6.63
CA GLN A 123 -9.68 -15.06 6.16
C GLN A 123 -10.09 -16.53 6.16
N LYS A 124 -9.18 -17.45 5.80
CA LYS A 124 -9.42 -18.90 5.88
C LYS A 124 -9.64 -19.35 7.32
N LEU A 125 -8.80 -18.89 8.26
CA LEU A 125 -8.94 -19.20 9.69
C LEU A 125 -10.28 -18.71 10.25
N ILE A 126 -10.66 -17.46 9.97
CA ILE A 126 -11.95 -16.90 10.43
C ILE A 126 -13.12 -17.72 9.87
N LYS A 127 -13.10 -18.06 8.58
CA LYS A 127 -14.15 -18.91 7.98
C LYS A 127 -14.21 -20.28 8.65
N LEU A 128 -13.07 -20.90 8.92
CA LEU A 128 -13.00 -22.18 9.62
C LEU A 128 -13.60 -22.07 11.03
N GLU A 129 -13.24 -21.06 11.80
CA GLU A 129 -13.80 -20.84 13.14
C GLU A 129 -15.32 -20.65 13.12
N HIS A 130 -15.82 -19.84 12.18
CA HIS A 130 -17.26 -19.65 11.99
C HIS A 130 -17.98 -20.97 11.69
N THR A 131 -17.45 -21.77 10.75
CA THR A 131 -18.05 -23.06 10.40
C THR A 131 -18.01 -24.04 11.57
N LEU A 132 -16.92 -24.10 12.34
CA LEU A 132 -16.83 -24.95 13.54
C LEU A 132 -17.84 -24.55 14.61
N LYS A 133 -17.98 -23.25 14.89
CA LYS A 133 -18.98 -22.74 15.85
C LYS A 133 -20.40 -23.08 15.39
N GLN A 134 -20.70 -22.91 14.10
CA GLN A 134 -22.00 -23.24 13.55
C GLN A 134 -22.30 -24.74 13.60
N ARG A 135 -21.32 -25.59 13.26
CA ARG A 135 -21.45 -27.06 13.39
C ARG A 135 -21.69 -27.49 14.84
N LYS A 136 -20.98 -26.88 15.79
CA LYS A 136 -21.19 -27.14 17.23
C LYS A 136 -22.60 -26.73 17.67
N ARG A 137 -23.08 -25.56 17.21
CA ARG A 137 -24.45 -25.10 17.47
C ARG A 137 -25.49 -26.07 16.91
N GLN A 138 -25.31 -26.52 15.68
CA GLN A 138 -26.21 -27.47 15.03
C GLN A 138 -26.29 -28.79 15.81
N ARG A 139 -25.14 -29.38 16.13
CA ARG A 139 -25.06 -30.60 16.96
C ARG A 139 -25.75 -30.44 18.31
N ASN A 140 -25.59 -29.29 18.97
CA ASN A 140 -26.25 -29.03 20.25
C ASN A 140 -27.78 -28.91 20.10
N ILE A 141 -28.27 -28.32 19.01
CA ILE A 141 -29.71 -28.22 18.72
C ILE A 141 -30.29 -29.60 18.46
N ASP A 142 -29.60 -30.42 17.66
CA ASP A 142 -30.04 -31.78 17.33
C ASP A 142 -30.07 -32.67 18.59
N ASN A 143 -29.00 -32.64 19.40
CA ASN A 143 -28.98 -33.32 20.70
C ASN A 143 -30.13 -32.88 21.63
N ARG A 144 -30.49 -31.58 21.63
CA ARG A 144 -31.64 -31.09 22.42
C ARG A 144 -32.96 -31.62 21.88
N ARG A 145 -33.13 -31.71 20.56
CA ARG A 145 -34.32 -32.28 19.92
C ARG A 145 -34.45 -33.77 20.23
N ASP A 146 -33.36 -34.52 20.10
CA ASP A 146 -33.33 -35.96 20.36
C ASP A 146 -33.56 -36.27 21.84
N ASN A 147 -32.95 -35.49 22.75
CA ASN A 147 -33.21 -35.61 24.18
C ASN A 147 -34.68 -35.33 24.54
N LYS A 148 -35.33 -34.35 23.90
CA LYS A 148 -36.77 -34.10 24.11
C LYS A 148 -37.61 -35.27 23.61
N ARG A 149 -37.31 -35.81 22.42
CA ARG A 149 -37.99 -36.99 21.86
C ARG A 149 -37.81 -38.22 22.75
N SER A 150 -36.58 -38.53 23.15
CA SER A 150 -36.25 -39.64 24.04
C SER A 150 -36.95 -39.52 25.41
N LYS A 151 -36.95 -38.33 26.02
CA LYS A 151 -37.70 -38.09 27.28
C LYS A 151 -39.20 -38.30 27.11
N LYS A 152 -39.80 -37.83 26.00
CA LYS A 152 -41.23 -38.05 25.71
C LYS A 152 -41.53 -39.54 25.52
N TYR A 153 -40.70 -40.24 24.74
CA TYR A 153 -40.81 -41.69 24.52
C TYR A 153 -40.74 -42.47 25.84
N LYS A 154 -39.72 -42.23 26.67
CA LYS A 154 -39.57 -42.86 27.99
C LYS A 154 -40.77 -42.65 28.90
N ARG A 155 -41.40 -41.47 28.88
CA ARG A 155 -42.62 -41.20 29.68
C ARG A 155 -43.82 -42.00 29.18
N LEU A 156 -44.00 -42.12 27.87
CA LEU A 156 -45.12 -42.87 27.29
C LEU A 156 -44.99 -44.37 27.56
N VAL A 157 -43.77 -44.92 27.45
CA VAL A 157 -43.47 -46.31 27.83
C VAL A 157 -43.78 -46.56 29.31
N LYS A 158 -43.30 -45.69 30.22
CA LYS A 158 -43.59 -45.81 31.67
C LYS A 158 -45.09 -45.76 32.02
N ARG A 159 -45.89 -45.06 31.21
CA ARG A 159 -47.35 -44.97 31.38
C ARG A 159 -48.10 -46.12 30.72
N GLY A 160 -47.41 -47.04 30.03
CA GLY A 160 -48.02 -48.16 29.32
C GLY A 160 -48.69 -47.79 27.98
N HIS A 161 -48.53 -46.55 27.50
CA HIS A 161 -49.11 -46.13 26.21
C HIS A 161 -48.33 -46.68 24.99
N ILE A 162 -47.09 -47.10 25.19
CA ILE A 162 -46.21 -47.64 24.14
C ILE A 162 -45.46 -48.85 24.71
N LEU A 163 -45.49 -49.97 24.00
CA LEU A 163 -44.65 -51.14 24.30
C LEU A 163 -43.20 -50.82 23.92
N PRO A 164 -42.21 -51.05 24.80
CA PRO A 164 -40.81 -50.82 24.47
C PRO A 164 -40.41 -51.75 23.32
N GLU A 165 -39.89 -51.17 22.24
CA GLU A 165 -39.35 -51.96 21.13
C GLU A 165 -38.04 -52.64 21.59
N LEU A 166 -37.91 -53.95 21.38
CA LEU A 166 -36.66 -54.66 21.59
C LEU A 166 -35.62 -54.17 20.54
N PRO A 167 -34.34 -54.02 20.91
CA PRO A 167 -33.32 -53.60 19.96
C PRO A 167 -33.27 -54.61 18.80
N LYS A 168 -33.40 -54.11 17.57
CA LYS A 168 -33.20 -54.92 16.36
C LYS A 168 -31.71 -55.27 16.25
N GLU A 169 -31.41 -56.56 16.18
CA GLU A 169 -30.07 -57.13 15.92
C GLU A 169 -29.48 -56.61 14.61
#